data_AF-A0A2E6X3C2-F1
#
_entry.id   AF-A0A2E6X3C2-F1
#
_cell.length_a   1.000
_cell.length_b   1.000
_cell.length_c   1.000
_cell.angle_alpha   90.00
_cell.angle_beta   90.00
_cell.angle_gamma   90.00
#
_symmetry.space_group_name_H-M   'P 1'
#
loop_
_entity.id
_entity.type
_entity.pdbx_description
1 polymer ?
#
loop_
_entity_poly.entity_id
_entity_poly.type
_entity_poly.pdbx_seq_one_letter_code
_entity_poly.pdbx_strand_id
1 'polypeptide(L)'
;MAAPVIDAVFPNDGDTGVPLGSGLAVTFDQGIDPKSVKAHIVIYGPDFDTVSGPDSATWIDGESNPFFLKSPGFSGIVECDTTLTYVDATGTEVDPQTALDEASAAAAGLRHKVLVKPTKLLAPNTTFKVYIVGDSEGGTNSGISKRTVYDIDASGSSQTTGNVHIYGSYDGHADDVVHIKITHAGDAGAAKYKYWYGSDGEPSATTKKITSRRWRRLQDGLQVRFTGSDFAVGDEYTINVYSKEYLEDSYTLSFTTGTGSVIEVPSTASTSVIGVETSIDTTTAFLEILGMDPEDGSTHIPIHKREISIGFNADLDPATITEETVTVYAYPASGRYNGDEIQQLSAKLTVNNNELIVEL
;
A
#
# COMPACT_ATOMS: atom_id res chain seq x y z
N MET A 1 6.15 -3.18 -21.37
CA MET A 1 6.12 -4.18 -20.29
C MET A 1 4.79 -3.99 -19.55
N ALA A 2 4.42 -4.87 -18.63
CA ALA A 2 3.13 -4.77 -17.94
C ALA A 2 3.32 -4.15 -16.55
N ALA A 3 2.44 -3.21 -16.20
CA ALA A 3 2.38 -2.63 -14.86
C ALA A 3 2.13 -3.73 -13.80
N PRO A 4 2.61 -3.55 -12.55
CA PRO A 4 2.31 -4.48 -11.46
C PRO A 4 0.80 -4.49 -11.17
N VAL A 5 0.27 -5.65 -10.82
CA VAL A 5 -1.13 -5.86 -10.46
C VAL A 5 -1.18 -6.54 -9.09
N ILE A 6 -2.20 -6.19 -8.30
CA ILE A 6 -2.48 -6.85 -7.01
C ILE A 6 -3.22 -8.16 -7.29
N ASP A 7 -2.64 -9.28 -6.88
CA ASP A 7 -3.21 -10.62 -7.04
C ASP A 7 -4.09 -11.01 -5.84
N ALA A 8 -3.67 -10.63 -4.63
CA ALA A 8 -4.41 -10.91 -3.40
C ALA A 8 -4.14 -9.86 -2.32
N VAL A 9 -5.12 -9.63 -1.47
CA VAL A 9 -5.01 -8.77 -0.30
C VAL A 9 -5.60 -9.46 0.93
N PHE A 10 -5.06 -9.19 2.10
CA PHE A 10 -5.61 -9.65 3.37
C PHE A 10 -5.32 -8.61 4.45
N PRO A 11 -6.30 -8.20 5.27
CA PRO A 11 -7.72 -8.50 5.17
C PRO A 11 -8.35 -7.99 3.85
N ASN A 12 -9.42 -8.62 3.41
CA ASN A 12 -10.22 -8.14 2.28
C ASN A 12 -11.08 -6.94 2.68
N ASP A 13 -11.58 -6.20 1.70
CA ASP A 13 -12.51 -5.10 1.95
C ASP A 13 -13.81 -5.63 2.60
N GLY A 14 -14.23 -4.96 3.67
CA GLY A 14 -15.37 -5.34 4.49
C GLY A 14 -15.10 -6.45 5.51
N ASP A 15 -13.88 -6.99 5.60
CA ASP A 15 -13.58 -8.06 6.58
C ASP A 15 -13.85 -7.59 8.01
N THR A 16 -14.45 -8.48 8.82
CA THR A 16 -14.76 -8.23 10.23
C THR A 16 -14.09 -9.26 11.13
N GLY A 17 -13.81 -8.90 12.38
CA GLY A 17 -13.19 -9.82 13.34
C GLY A 17 -11.69 -10.01 13.13
N VAL A 18 -11.02 -9.10 12.42
CA VAL A 18 -9.56 -9.17 12.17
C VAL A 18 -8.80 -9.15 13.51
N PRO A 19 -7.83 -10.07 13.75
CA PRO A 19 -7.04 -10.05 14.98
C PRO A 19 -6.29 -8.73 15.16
N LEU A 20 -6.23 -8.22 16.40
CA LEU A 20 -5.63 -6.91 16.70
C LEU A 20 -4.15 -6.77 16.32
N GLY A 21 -3.43 -7.90 16.28
CA GLY A 21 -2.03 -7.97 15.88
C GLY A 21 -1.82 -8.47 14.45
N SER A 22 -2.90 -8.66 13.68
CA SER A 22 -2.80 -9.07 12.29
C SER A 22 -2.17 -7.95 11.47
N GLY A 23 -1.23 -8.31 10.60
CA GLY A 23 -0.73 -7.41 9.58
C GLY A 23 -1.63 -7.41 8.36
N LEU A 24 -1.48 -6.39 7.52
CA LEU A 24 -1.95 -6.38 6.15
C LEU A 24 -0.95 -7.17 5.28
N ALA A 25 -1.44 -8.01 4.39
CA ALA A 25 -0.67 -8.69 3.38
C ALA A 25 -1.18 -8.28 1.99
N VAL A 26 -0.27 -7.89 1.09
CA VAL A 26 -0.57 -7.58 -0.31
C VAL A 26 0.35 -8.42 -1.19
N THR A 27 -0.22 -9.26 -2.04
CA THR A 27 0.53 -10.08 -3.01
C THR A 27 0.40 -9.46 -4.39
N PHE A 28 1.53 -9.28 -5.06
CA PHE A 28 1.61 -8.76 -6.42
C PHE A 28 1.92 -9.89 -7.40
N ASP A 29 1.48 -9.73 -8.63
CA ASP A 29 1.72 -10.68 -9.74
C ASP A 29 3.18 -10.75 -10.17
N GLN A 30 3.99 -9.76 -9.81
CA GLN A 30 5.41 -9.65 -10.12
C GLN A 30 6.23 -9.00 -9.00
N GLY A 31 7.54 -8.88 -9.23
CA GLY A 31 8.45 -8.18 -8.32
C GLY A 31 8.15 -6.68 -8.27
N ILE A 32 8.11 -6.12 -7.07
CA ILE A 32 7.89 -4.69 -6.79
C ILE A 32 9.11 -4.04 -6.13
N ASP A 33 9.27 -2.73 -6.31
CA ASP A 33 10.36 -1.97 -5.71
C ASP A 33 10.12 -1.73 -4.21
N PRO A 34 11.01 -2.18 -3.31
CA PRO A 34 10.81 -2.10 -1.86
C PRO A 34 10.67 -0.66 -1.34
N LYS A 35 11.33 0.30 -1.99
CA LYS A 35 11.27 1.71 -1.58
C LYS A 35 9.93 2.34 -1.94
N SER A 36 9.40 2.04 -3.14
CA SER A 36 8.08 2.50 -3.57
C SER A 36 6.97 1.99 -2.63
N VAL A 37 6.95 0.69 -2.32
CA VAL A 37 5.93 0.06 -1.48
C VAL A 37 5.83 0.71 -0.10
N LYS A 38 6.96 0.93 0.55
CA LYS A 38 6.99 1.50 1.91
C LYS A 38 6.40 2.91 1.98
N ALA A 39 6.45 3.67 0.89
CA ALA A 39 5.94 5.03 0.84
C ALA A 39 4.46 5.13 0.42
N HIS A 40 3.89 4.08 -0.17
CA HIS A 40 2.61 4.12 -0.88
C HIS A 40 1.55 3.15 -0.35
N ILE A 41 1.82 2.48 0.78
CA ILE A 41 0.80 1.73 1.53
C ILE A 41 0.62 2.39 2.89
N VAL A 42 -0.59 2.87 3.17
CA VAL A 42 -0.91 3.62 4.39
C VAL A 42 -2.16 3.06 5.04
N ILE A 43 -2.14 2.91 6.36
CA ILE A 43 -3.29 2.49 7.17
C ILE A 43 -3.74 3.66 8.04
N TYR A 44 -5.02 3.97 7.98
CA TYR A 44 -5.68 5.01 8.79
C TYR A 44 -6.65 4.38 9.77
N GLY A 45 -6.68 4.91 10.99
CA GLY A 45 -7.61 4.49 12.03
C GLY A 45 -7.70 5.50 13.16
N PRO A 46 -8.78 5.46 13.96
CA PRO A 46 -9.00 6.43 15.03
C PRO A 46 -7.99 6.31 16.18
N ASP A 47 -7.22 5.22 16.25
CA ASP A 47 -6.29 4.93 17.34
C ASP A 47 -5.08 5.84 17.46
N PHE A 48 -4.62 6.39 16.34
CA PHE A 48 -3.35 7.11 16.29
C PHE A 48 -3.52 8.56 15.89
N ASP A 49 -4.68 9.15 16.22
CA ASP A 49 -4.96 10.57 16.04
C ASP A 49 -3.81 11.37 16.67
N THR A 50 -2.87 11.75 15.83
CA THR A 50 -1.63 12.41 16.20
C THR A 50 -1.96 13.87 16.14
N VAL A 51 -2.23 14.44 17.31
CA VAL A 51 -2.49 15.87 17.50
C VAL A 51 -1.29 16.64 16.95
N SER A 52 -1.41 17.12 15.71
CA SER A 52 -0.40 17.94 15.06
C SER A 52 -0.86 19.40 15.12
N GLY A 53 -0.24 20.15 16.03
CA GLY A 53 -0.39 21.60 16.16
C GLY A 53 1.00 22.28 16.20
N PRO A 54 1.09 23.56 15.84
CA PRO A 54 2.36 24.29 15.88
C PRO A 54 2.91 24.38 17.31
N ASP A 55 4.10 23.81 17.47
CA ASP A 55 5.03 23.92 18.61
C ASP A 55 4.58 23.34 19.97
N SER A 56 5.27 22.27 20.35
CA SER A 56 5.24 21.55 21.62
C SER A 56 5.87 22.33 22.80
N ALA A 57 5.82 23.66 22.77
CA ALA A 57 6.46 24.53 23.76
C ALA A 57 5.56 24.95 24.94
N THR A 58 4.29 24.54 24.98
CA THR A 58 3.41 24.76 26.14
C THR A 58 2.97 23.43 26.74
N TRP A 59 3.93 22.68 27.28
CA TRP A 59 3.65 21.64 28.27
C TRP A 59 3.22 22.35 29.56
N ILE A 60 1.91 22.58 29.70
CA ILE A 60 1.29 22.84 30.99
C ILE A 60 0.80 21.47 31.47
N ASP A 61 1.45 21.00 32.54
CA ASP A 61 1.10 19.80 33.27
C ASP A 61 -0.39 19.82 33.67
N GLY A 62 -1.07 18.68 33.46
CA GLY A 62 -2.03 18.20 34.45
C GLY A 62 -3.51 18.12 34.07
N GLU A 63 -4.03 18.89 33.12
CA GLU A 63 -5.48 18.84 32.81
C GLU A 63 -5.75 18.99 31.31
N SER A 64 -6.72 18.24 30.79
CA SER A 64 -7.08 18.18 29.37
C SER A 64 -7.33 19.58 28.83
N ASN A 65 -6.41 20.10 28.02
CA ASN A 65 -6.53 21.41 27.42
C ASN A 65 -7.66 21.38 26.36
N PRO A 66 -8.79 22.09 26.57
CA PRO A 66 -9.97 21.99 25.71
C PRO A 66 -9.82 22.74 24.37
N PHE A 67 -8.69 23.42 24.14
CA PHE A 67 -8.42 24.21 22.94
C PHE A 67 -7.57 23.48 21.90
N PHE A 68 -7.31 22.18 22.06
CA PHE A 68 -6.63 21.40 21.03
C PHE A 68 -7.55 21.20 19.83
N LEU A 69 -7.13 21.77 18.70
CA LEU A 69 -7.74 21.56 17.39
C LEU A 69 -7.54 20.09 17.00
N LYS A 70 -8.50 19.23 17.35
CA LYS A 70 -8.68 17.97 16.64
C LYS A 70 -9.15 18.35 15.24
N SER A 71 -8.35 18.07 14.22
CA SER A 71 -8.79 18.19 12.82
C SER A 71 -10.03 17.32 12.65
N PRO A 72 -11.24 17.90 12.47
CA PRO A 72 -12.44 17.11 12.32
C PRO A 72 -12.31 16.26 11.05
N GLY A 73 -12.29 14.94 11.21
CA GLY A 73 -12.28 13.99 10.09
C GLY A 73 -10.92 13.43 9.66
N PHE A 74 -9.80 13.77 10.31
CA PHE A 74 -8.52 13.08 10.05
C PHE A 74 -8.28 12.01 11.13
N SER A 75 -8.61 10.76 10.84
CA SER A 75 -8.14 9.63 11.64
C SER A 75 -6.62 9.52 11.48
N GLY A 76 -5.90 9.29 12.57
CA GLY A 76 -4.45 9.26 12.52
C GLY A 76 -3.86 8.10 11.70
N ILE A 77 -2.60 8.27 11.32
CA ILE A 77 -1.85 7.25 10.57
C ILE A 77 -1.33 6.19 11.55
N VAL A 78 -1.56 4.92 11.25
CA VAL A 78 -1.00 3.80 12.00
C VAL A 78 0.47 3.63 11.62
N GLU A 79 1.36 3.71 12.61
CA GLU A 79 2.77 3.36 12.38
C GLU A 79 2.91 1.87 12.08
N CYS A 80 3.52 1.54 10.94
CA CYS A 80 3.68 0.17 10.47
C CYS A 80 5.12 -0.15 10.07
N ASP A 81 5.51 -1.40 10.31
CA ASP A 81 6.71 -2.01 9.75
C ASP A 81 6.33 -2.76 8.46
N THR A 82 7.10 -2.51 7.40
CA THR A 82 6.90 -3.16 6.10
C THR A 82 8.01 -4.16 5.84
N THR A 83 7.64 -5.41 5.54
CA THR A 83 8.57 -6.46 5.09
C THR A 83 8.13 -6.99 3.73
N LEU A 84 9.10 -7.22 2.85
CA LEU A 84 8.90 -7.72 1.50
C LEU A 84 9.49 -9.12 1.41
N THR A 85 8.70 -10.10 0.98
CA THR A 85 9.14 -11.49 0.80
C THR A 85 8.84 -11.98 -0.62
N TYR A 86 9.65 -12.91 -1.11
CA TYR A 86 9.36 -13.61 -2.37
C TYR A 86 8.35 -14.71 -2.08
N VAL A 87 7.38 -14.85 -2.97
CA VAL A 87 6.43 -15.96 -2.95
C VAL A 87 6.34 -16.63 -4.32
N ASP A 88 6.02 -17.91 -4.32
CA ASP A 88 5.72 -18.64 -5.55
C ASP A 88 4.28 -18.37 -6.02
N ALA A 89 3.89 -19.00 -7.13
CA ALA A 89 2.53 -18.91 -7.69
C ALA A 89 1.43 -19.42 -6.73
N THR A 90 1.77 -20.14 -5.67
CA THR A 90 0.83 -20.61 -4.64
C THR A 90 0.75 -19.67 -3.43
N GLY A 91 1.57 -18.61 -3.40
CA GLY A 91 1.67 -17.68 -2.28
C GLY A 91 2.54 -18.16 -1.13
N THR A 92 3.30 -19.25 -1.33
CA THR A 92 4.25 -19.79 -0.34
C THR A 92 5.54 -18.99 -0.39
N GLU A 93 6.07 -18.62 0.77
CA GLU A 93 7.36 -17.93 0.85
C GLU A 93 8.48 -18.78 0.27
N VAL A 94 9.23 -18.20 -0.66
CA VAL A 94 10.42 -18.80 -1.25
C VAL A 94 11.64 -17.98 -0.88
N ASP A 95 12.77 -18.67 -0.74
CA ASP A 95 14.05 -18.00 -0.55
C ASP A 95 14.35 -17.12 -1.79
N PRO A 96 14.96 -15.93 -1.66
CA PRO A 96 15.27 -15.08 -2.80
C PRO A 96 16.14 -15.86 -3.78
N GLN A 97 15.54 -16.34 -4.86
CA GLN A 97 16.31 -16.91 -5.96
C GLN A 97 16.98 -15.76 -6.70
N THR A 98 18.23 -15.99 -7.12
CA THR A 98 18.96 -15.02 -7.93
C THR A 98 18.20 -14.79 -9.23
N ALA A 99 17.57 -13.63 -9.34
CA ALA A 99 16.87 -13.17 -10.53
C ALA A 99 17.71 -12.05 -11.16
N LEU A 100 18.41 -12.39 -12.24
CA LEU A 100 19.33 -11.47 -12.93
C LEU A 100 18.57 -10.43 -13.76
N ASP A 101 17.35 -10.76 -14.19
CA ASP A 101 16.52 -9.90 -15.05
C ASP A 101 15.02 -10.20 -14.86
N GLU A 102 14.17 -9.39 -15.49
CA GLU A 102 12.72 -9.55 -15.45
C GLU A 102 12.26 -10.89 -16.04
N ALA A 103 12.91 -11.34 -17.12
CA ALA A 103 12.56 -12.58 -17.82
C ALA A 103 12.83 -13.82 -16.95
N SER A 104 13.95 -13.88 -16.26
CA SER A 104 14.31 -14.97 -15.34
C SER A 104 13.42 -14.98 -14.10
N ALA A 105 13.07 -13.81 -13.57
CA ALA A 105 12.10 -13.70 -12.48
C ALA A 105 10.72 -14.23 -12.88
N ALA A 106 10.22 -13.82 -14.05
CA ALA A 106 8.94 -14.26 -14.59
C ALA A 106 8.94 -15.76 -14.91
N ALA A 107 10.01 -16.29 -15.51
CA ALA A 107 10.15 -17.71 -15.80
C ALA A 107 10.19 -18.58 -14.54
N ALA A 108 10.74 -18.06 -13.45
CA ALA A 108 10.74 -18.70 -12.14
C ALA A 108 9.39 -18.53 -11.39
N GLY A 109 8.46 -17.75 -11.93
CA GLY A 109 7.17 -17.47 -11.29
C GLY A 109 7.30 -16.71 -9.96
N LEU A 110 8.36 -15.90 -9.83
CA LEU A 110 8.64 -15.17 -8.59
C LEU A 110 7.71 -13.95 -8.46
N ARG A 111 7.00 -13.90 -7.35
CA ARG A 111 6.08 -12.84 -6.97
C ARG A 111 6.53 -12.18 -5.68
N HIS A 112 6.05 -10.98 -5.40
CA HIS A 112 6.32 -10.30 -4.14
C HIS A 112 5.08 -10.26 -3.26
N LYS A 113 5.28 -10.59 -1.99
CA LYS A 113 4.30 -10.38 -0.93
C LYS A 113 4.82 -9.32 0.03
N VAL A 114 4.01 -8.29 0.25
CA VAL A 114 4.26 -7.23 1.21
C VAL A 114 3.47 -7.56 2.47
N LEU A 115 4.16 -7.62 3.61
CA LEU A 115 3.54 -7.67 4.91
C LEU A 115 3.73 -6.31 5.59
N VAL A 116 2.63 -5.66 5.92
CA VAL A 116 2.59 -4.38 6.64
C VAL A 116 2.02 -4.66 8.03
N LYS A 117 2.88 -4.63 9.03
CA LYS A 117 2.53 -4.95 10.41
C LYS A 117 2.47 -3.69 11.27
N PRO A 118 1.36 -3.40 11.95
CA PRO A 118 1.30 -2.32 12.94
C PRO A 118 2.36 -2.48 14.03
N THR A 119 3.04 -1.40 14.42
CA THR A 119 4.05 -1.43 15.51
C THR A 119 3.40 -1.60 16.89
N LYS A 120 2.12 -1.22 17.00
CA LYS A 120 1.26 -1.37 18.17
C LYS A 120 0.02 -2.16 17.79
N LEU A 121 -0.58 -2.85 18.76
CA LEU A 121 -1.85 -3.53 18.55
C LEU A 121 -2.93 -2.52 18.16
N LEU A 122 -3.74 -2.89 17.17
CA LEU A 122 -4.92 -2.13 16.76
C LEU A 122 -6.00 -2.23 17.85
N ALA A 123 -6.85 -1.21 17.99
CA ALA A 123 -7.96 -1.21 18.92
C ALA A 123 -9.03 -2.21 18.50
N PRO A 124 -9.74 -2.80 19.47
CA PRO A 124 -10.82 -3.72 19.19
C PRO A 124 -12.05 -3.02 18.59
N ASN A 125 -12.83 -3.78 17.81
CA ASN A 125 -14.10 -3.35 17.19
C ASN A 125 -14.01 -2.00 16.45
N THR A 126 -12.88 -1.76 15.80
CA THR A 126 -12.57 -0.49 15.17
C THR A 126 -12.33 -0.70 13.68
N THR A 127 -12.93 0.14 12.85
CA THR A 127 -12.75 0.12 11.40
C THR A 127 -11.51 0.91 11.01
N PHE A 128 -10.61 0.25 10.29
CA PHE A 128 -9.41 0.83 9.69
C PHE A 128 -9.60 0.91 8.18
N LYS A 129 -9.01 1.94 7.57
CA LYS A 129 -8.96 2.11 6.11
C LYS A 129 -7.52 1.95 5.65
N VAL A 130 -7.30 1.19 4.60
CA VAL A 130 -6.00 1.01 3.96
C VAL A 130 -6.07 1.64 2.58
N TYR A 131 -5.05 2.44 2.27
CA TYR A 131 -4.84 3.00 0.94
C TYR A 131 -3.59 2.38 0.34
N ILE A 132 -3.74 1.84 -0.85
CA ILE A 132 -2.65 1.34 -1.70
C ILE A 132 -2.60 2.27 -2.90
N VAL A 133 -1.56 3.09 -2.98
CA VAL A 133 -1.48 4.18 -3.95
C VAL A 133 -0.79 3.71 -5.23
N GLY A 134 -1.56 3.69 -6.31
CA GLY A 134 -1.07 3.58 -7.69
C GLY A 134 -0.90 4.95 -8.33
N ASP A 135 -0.61 4.97 -9.63
CA ASP A 135 -0.52 6.16 -10.47
C ASP A 135 -1.89 6.52 -11.05
N SER A 136 -2.92 6.50 -10.20
CA SER A 136 -4.30 6.76 -10.62
C SER A 136 -4.49 8.25 -10.91
N GLU A 137 -4.70 8.57 -12.19
CA GLU A 137 -5.07 9.87 -12.75
C GLU A 137 -4.22 11.08 -12.29
N GLY A 138 -3.11 11.35 -12.98
CA GLY A 138 -2.50 12.68 -12.89
C GLY A 138 -1.08 12.87 -13.41
N GLY A 139 -0.35 11.81 -13.76
CA GLY A 139 1.02 11.94 -14.25
C GLY A 139 2.00 12.47 -13.20
N THR A 140 1.73 12.22 -11.91
CA THR A 140 2.65 12.55 -10.82
C THR A 140 3.84 11.60 -10.75
N ASN A 141 3.87 10.52 -11.56
CA ASN A 141 4.91 9.50 -11.54
C ASN A 141 5.17 9.02 -10.10
N SER A 142 4.08 8.76 -9.37
CA SER A 142 4.11 8.43 -7.95
C SER A 142 3.18 7.25 -7.69
N GLY A 143 3.68 6.24 -6.99
CA GLY A 143 2.92 5.04 -6.69
C GLY A 143 3.85 3.88 -6.38
N ILE A 144 3.25 2.73 -6.12
CA ILE A 144 3.97 1.46 -6.08
C ILE A 144 4.48 1.15 -7.48
N SER A 145 5.78 0.90 -7.62
CA SER A 145 6.39 0.54 -8.89
C SER A 145 6.83 -0.91 -8.91
N LYS A 146 6.95 -1.48 -10.11
CA LYS A 146 7.65 -2.74 -10.31
C LYS A 146 9.10 -2.65 -9.82
N ARG A 147 9.72 -3.81 -9.62
CA ARG A 147 11.13 -3.93 -9.26
C ARG A 147 11.99 -3.33 -10.37
N THR A 148 12.86 -2.39 -10.01
CA THR A 148 13.69 -1.66 -10.97
C THR A 148 15.15 -2.08 -10.98
N VAL A 149 15.60 -2.81 -9.95
CA VAL A 149 17.00 -3.24 -9.80
C VAL A 149 17.01 -4.75 -9.52
N TYR A 150 17.65 -5.49 -10.41
CA TYR A 150 17.77 -6.95 -10.33
C TYR A 150 19.10 -7.37 -9.69
N ASP A 151 19.28 -8.68 -9.52
CA ASP A 151 20.46 -9.22 -8.86
C ASP A 151 21.69 -9.09 -9.75
N ILE A 152 22.85 -9.05 -9.11
CA ILE A 152 24.14 -8.88 -9.80
C ILE A 152 24.51 -10.18 -10.53
N ASP A 153 24.78 -10.06 -11.82
CA ASP A 153 25.49 -11.09 -12.57
C ASP A 153 27.00 -10.90 -12.39
N ALA A 154 27.62 -11.88 -11.73
CA ALA A 154 29.05 -11.93 -11.45
C ALA A 154 29.80 -12.90 -12.37
N SER A 155 29.18 -13.39 -13.45
CA SER A 155 29.80 -14.33 -14.40
C SER A 155 31.05 -13.78 -15.08
N GLY A 156 31.15 -12.45 -15.19
CA GLY A 156 32.33 -11.72 -15.69
C GLY A 156 33.42 -11.50 -14.64
N SER A 157 33.26 -11.98 -13.40
CA SER A 157 34.26 -11.88 -12.35
C SER A 157 35.07 -13.17 -12.22
N SER A 158 36.35 -13.03 -11.90
CA SER A 158 37.14 -14.16 -11.45
C SER A 158 36.58 -14.66 -10.10
N GLN A 159 36.62 -15.97 -9.85
CA GLN A 159 36.08 -16.62 -8.65
C GLN A 159 36.85 -16.22 -7.38
N THR A 160 36.72 -14.97 -6.99
CA THR A 160 37.33 -14.35 -5.83
C THR A 160 36.40 -14.50 -4.63
N THR A 161 36.90 -14.16 -3.43
CA THR A 161 36.05 -14.09 -2.23
C THR A 161 35.26 -12.78 -2.14
N GLY A 162 35.43 -11.89 -3.12
CA GLY A 162 34.82 -10.58 -3.20
C GLY A 162 33.37 -10.66 -3.69
N ASN A 163 32.44 -10.11 -2.90
CA ASN A 163 31.03 -10.02 -3.23
C ASN A 163 30.60 -8.56 -3.39
N VAL A 164 29.86 -8.28 -4.46
CA VAL A 164 29.23 -6.99 -4.70
C VAL A 164 27.76 -7.11 -4.35
N HIS A 165 27.22 -6.08 -3.71
CA HIS A 165 25.81 -5.97 -3.36
C HIS A 165 25.27 -4.67 -3.94
N ILE A 166 24.06 -4.72 -4.49
CA ILE A 166 23.33 -3.56 -5.01
C ILE A 166 22.07 -3.34 -4.17
N TYR A 167 21.71 -2.08 -3.96
CA TYR A 167 20.49 -1.68 -3.27
C TYR A 167 19.97 -0.35 -3.83
N GLY A 168 18.67 -0.12 -3.69
CA GLY A 168 18.01 1.11 -4.08
C GLY A 168 16.98 0.86 -5.18
N SER A 169 16.59 1.95 -5.81
CA SER A 169 15.62 1.98 -6.90
C SER A 169 16.25 2.76 -8.04
N TYR A 170 16.02 2.35 -9.28
CA TYR A 170 16.54 3.06 -10.45
C TYR A 170 15.57 4.16 -10.87
N ASP A 171 16.08 5.39 -10.95
CA ASP A 171 15.32 6.59 -11.31
C ASP A 171 15.50 6.99 -12.79
N GLY A 172 16.16 6.16 -13.61
CA GLY A 172 16.38 6.44 -15.03
C GLY A 172 15.12 6.26 -15.89
N HIS A 173 15.11 6.93 -17.05
CA HIS A 173 13.95 6.99 -17.95
C HIS A 173 13.82 5.82 -18.93
N ALA A 174 14.86 5.01 -19.06
CA ALA A 174 14.90 3.86 -19.97
C ALA A 174 15.66 2.71 -19.31
N ASP A 175 15.31 1.50 -19.72
CA ASP A 175 15.97 0.28 -19.28
C ASP A 175 17.44 0.28 -19.69
N ASP A 176 18.31 -0.24 -18.83
CA ASP A 176 19.74 -0.21 -19.04
C ASP A 176 20.46 -1.34 -18.29
N VAL A 177 21.76 -1.45 -18.52
CA VAL A 177 22.65 -2.36 -17.80
C VAL A 177 23.75 -1.54 -17.13
N VAL A 178 23.86 -1.65 -15.82
CA VAL A 178 24.96 -1.05 -15.07
C VAL A 178 26.13 -2.01 -15.04
N HIS A 179 27.27 -1.57 -15.56
CA HIS A 179 28.52 -2.30 -15.48
C HIS A 179 29.38 -1.74 -14.36
N ILE A 180 29.92 -2.62 -13.51
CA ILE A 180 30.87 -2.27 -12.45
C ILE A 180 32.12 -3.11 -12.67
N LYS A 181 33.24 -2.44 -12.95
CA LYS A 181 34.52 -3.09 -13.27
C LYS A 181 35.63 -2.71 -12.32
N ILE A 182 36.34 -3.70 -11.81
CA ILE A 182 37.52 -3.49 -10.96
C ILE A 182 38.70 -3.07 -11.84
N THR A 183 39.25 -1.89 -11.54
CA THR A 183 40.39 -1.27 -12.22
C THR A 183 41.71 -1.44 -11.48
N HIS A 184 41.64 -1.68 -10.16
CA HIS A 184 42.80 -1.94 -9.32
C HIS A 184 42.43 -3.01 -8.31
N ALA A 185 43.24 -4.07 -8.25
CA ALA A 185 43.00 -5.20 -7.38
C ALA A 185 43.17 -4.85 -5.89
N GLY A 186 42.62 -5.71 -5.04
CA GLY A 186 42.79 -5.65 -3.58
C GLY A 186 41.48 -5.93 -2.84
N ASP A 187 41.49 -5.69 -1.54
CA ASP A 187 40.31 -5.95 -0.70
C ASP A 187 39.27 -4.84 -0.78
N ALA A 188 38.08 -5.11 -0.23
CA ALA A 188 37.07 -4.09 0.01
C ALA A 188 37.64 -2.95 0.87
N GLY A 189 37.82 -1.76 0.29
CA GLY A 189 38.46 -0.59 0.91
C GLY A 189 39.79 -0.18 0.27
N ALA A 190 40.41 -1.06 -0.51
CA ALA A 190 41.68 -0.83 -1.20
C ALA A 190 41.54 -0.93 -2.74
N ALA A 191 40.72 -1.87 -3.22
CA ALA A 191 40.41 -2.00 -4.63
C ALA A 191 39.73 -0.75 -5.19
N LYS A 192 39.94 -0.49 -6.48
CA LYS A 192 39.31 0.64 -7.18
C LYS A 192 38.44 0.12 -8.31
N TYR A 193 37.27 0.72 -8.48
CA TYR A 193 36.34 0.37 -9.54
C TYR A 193 35.99 1.58 -10.39
N LYS A 194 35.44 1.28 -11.56
CA LYS A 194 34.70 2.22 -12.39
C LYS A 194 33.32 1.64 -12.69
N TYR A 195 32.35 2.49 -12.98
CA TYR A 195 31.04 2.05 -13.42
C TYR A 195 30.53 2.92 -14.57
N TRP A 196 29.69 2.34 -15.42
CA TRP A 196 29.02 3.01 -16.54
C TRP A 196 27.68 2.33 -16.83
N TYR A 197 26.82 3.05 -17.54
CA TYR A 197 25.60 2.51 -18.13
C TYR A 197 25.89 1.96 -19.52
N GLY A 198 25.30 0.81 -19.85
CA GLY A 198 25.47 0.13 -21.14
C GLY A 198 25.12 1.05 -22.31
N SER A 199 24.09 1.88 -22.16
CA SER A 199 23.69 2.90 -23.14
C SER A 199 24.77 3.95 -23.44
N ASP A 200 25.52 4.40 -22.43
CA ASP A 200 26.58 5.41 -22.57
C ASP A 200 27.94 4.81 -22.98
N GLY A 201 28.14 3.52 -22.68
CA GLY A 201 29.36 2.77 -22.96
C GLY A 201 30.53 3.04 -22.00
N GLU A 202 31.52 2.15 -22.00
CA GLU A 202 32.68 2.21 -21.09
C GLU A 202 33.50 3.52 -21.11
N PRO A 203 33.61 4.28 -22.23
CA PRO A 203 34.31 5.56 -22.24
C PRO A 203 33.71 6.63 -21.32
N SER A 204 32.41 6.55 -21.00
CA SER A 204 31.73 7.48 -20.09
C SER A 204 31.96 7.14 -18.61
N ALA A 205 32.65 6.03 -18.33
CA ALA A 205 32.72 5.46 -16.99
C ALA A 205 33.23 6.45 -15.95
N THR A 206 32.54 6.49 -14.82
CA THR A 206 33.03 7.19 -13.64
C THR A 206 34.16 6.36 -13.02
N THR A 207 35.39 6.85 -13.09
CA THR A 207 36.59 6.09 -12.71
C THR A 207 37.10 6.39 -11.30
N LYS A 208 38.03 5.54 -10.83
CA LYS A 208 38.84 5.71 -9.61
C LYS A 208 38.04 5.80 -8.31
N LYS A 209 36.85 5.20 -8.27
CA LYS A 209 36.09 5.04 -7.01
C LYS A 209 36.72 3.91 -6.20
N ILE A 210 36.78 4.07 -4.87
CA ILE A 210 37.35 3.06 -3.97
C ILE A 210 36.21 2.16 -3.49
N THR A 211 36.42 0.84 -3.51
CA THR A 211 35.45 -0.13 -2.98
C THR A 211 35.19 0.14 -1.50
N SER A 212 33.99 -0.13 -1.02
CA SER A 212 33.64 0.19 0.37
C SER A 212 32.70 -0.84 0.95
N ARG A 213 32.96 -1.19 2.23
CA ARG A 213 32.06 -2.04 3.03
C ARG A 213 30.79 -1.33 3.46
N ARG A 214 30.69 -0.02 3.26
CA ARG A 214 29.48 0.78 3.47
C ARG A 214 28.82 1.01 2.12
N TRP A 215 27.49 1.19 2.13
CA TRP A 215 26.75 1.60 0.96
C TRP A 215 27.29 2.93 0.41
N ARG A 216 27.55 2.96 -0.89
CA ARG A 216 27.98 4.14 -1.63
C ARG A 216 26.99 4.40 -2.74
N ARG A 217 26.48 5.62 -2.77
CA ARG A 217 25.57 6.09 -3.80
C ARG A 217 26.29 6.14 -5.15
N LEU A 218 25.70 5.47 -6.13
CA LEU A 218 25.95 5.65 -7.55
C LEU A 218 24.96 6.71 -8.10
N GLN A 219 24.84 6.81 -9.42
CA GLN A 219 23.83 7.68 -10.03
C GLN A 219 22.43 7.05 -9.97
N ASP A 220 21.40 7.86 -10.24
CA ASP A 220 20.01 7.45 -10.46
C ASP A 220 19.41 6.54 -9.38
N GLY A 221 19.73 6.83 -8.12
CA GLY A 221 19.12 6.19 -6.94
C GLY A 221 19.80 4.89 -6.50
N LEU A 222 20.74 4.37 -7.30
CA LEU A 222 21.46 3.13 -7.02
C LEU A 222 22.52 3.30 -5.92
N GLN A 223 22.75 2.24 -5.16
CA GLN A 223 23.79 2.16 -4.16
C GLN A 223 24.51 0.82 -4.24
N VAL A 224 25.84 0.85 -4.14
CA VAL A 224 26.69 -0.34 -4.18
C VAL A 224 27.44 -0.51 -2.87
N ARG A 225 27.65 -1.77 -2.49
CA ARG A 225 28.49 -2.16 -1.36
C ARG A 225 29.37 -3.33 -1.80
N PHE A 226 30.63 -3.31 -1.35
CA PHE A 226 31.61 -4.36 -1.60
C PHE A 226 31.93 -5.06 -0.28
N THR A 227 31.92 -6.38 -0.30
CA THR A 227 32.27 -7.24 0.85
C THR A 227 33.25 -8.32 0.40
N GLY A 228 33.94 -8.97 1.35
CA GLY A 228 34.98 -9.94 1.02
C GLY A 228 36.34 -9.30 0.68
N SER A 229 37.17 -10.10 0.02
CA SER A 229 38.59 -9.83 -0.26
C SER A 229 38.96 -10.26 -1.68
N ASP A 230 40.18 -9.92 -2.10
CA ASP A 230 40.79 -10.42 -3.35
C ASP A 230 40.11 -10.03 -4.67
N PHE A 231 39.51 -8.84 -4.77
CA PHE A 231 39.01 -8.36 -6.07
C PHE A 231 40.16 -8.27 -7.08
N ALA A 232 40.01 -8.88 -8.25
CA ALA A 232 41.02 -8.90 -9.31
C ALA A 232 40.79 -7.78 -10.34
N VAL A 233 41.86 -7.30 -10.97
CA VAL A 233 41.73 -6.34 -12.07
C VAL A 233 41.00 -7.01 -13.22
N GLY A 234 39.95 -6.37 -13.72
CA GLY A 234 39.14 -6.87 -14.82
C GLY A 234 37.84 -7.56 -14.38
N ASP A 235 37.67 -7.86 -13.09
CA ASP A 235 36.41 -8.40 -12.58
C ASP A 235 35.26 -7.46 -12.94
N GLU A 236 34.24 -8.00 -13.60
CA GLU A 236 33.10 -7.25 -14.09
C GLU A 236 31.80 -7.83 -13.51
N TYR A 237 30.99 -6.92 -12.99
CA TYR A 237 29.68 -7.21 -12.41
C TYR A 237 28.64 -6.41 -13.18
N THR A 238 27.62 -7.09 -13.67
CA THR A 238 26.53 -6.49 -14.46
C THR A 238 25.23 -6.52 -13.68
N ILE A 239 24.46 -5.44 -13.77
CA ILE A 239 23.15 -5.31 -13.12
C ILE A 239 22.15 -4.83 -14.16
N ASN A 240 21.07 -5.60 -14.37
CA ASN A 240 19.96 -5.13 -15.19
C ASN A 240 19.09 -4.17 -14.38
N VAL A 241 18.84 -2.99 -14.95
CA VAL A 241 17.98 -1.97 -14.36
C VAL A 241 16.88 -1.58 -15.33
N TYR A 242 15.68 -1.37 -14.80
CA TYR A 242 14.48 -1.11 -15.59
C TYR A 242 13.83 0.19 -15.14
N SER A 243 13.33 0.94 -16.11
CA SER A 243 12.53 2.13 -15.86
C SER A 243 11.30 1.80 -15.00
N LYS A 244 10.86 2.79 -14.20
CA LYS A 244 9.72 2.60 -13.31
C LYS A 244 8.43 2.50 -14.12
N GLU A 245 7.69 1.43 -13.86
CA GLU A 245 6.29 1.28 -14.25
C GLU A 245 5.48 1.15 -12.96
N TYR A 246 4.46 2.00 -12.82
CA TYR A 246 3.64 2.10 -11.61
C TYR A 246 2.38 1.23 -11.72
N LEU A 247 1.87 0.81 -10.57
CA LEU A 247 0.53 0.25 -10.42
C LEU A 247 -0.48 1.24 -11.00
N GLU A 248 -1.34 0.79 -11.91
CA GLU A 248 -2.24 1.67 -12.66
C GLU A 248 -3.31 2.32 -11.75
N ASP A 249 -3.97 1.50 -10.95
CA ASP A 249 -5.07 1.93 -10.09
C ASP A 249 -4.63 2.12 -8.62
N SER A 250 -5.30 3.04 -7.94
CA SER A 250 -5.23 3.14 -6.48
C SER A 250 -6.38 2.37 -5.85
N TYR A 251 -6.11 1.66 -4.76
CA TYR A 251 -7.09 0.84 -4.06
C TYR A 251 -7.32 1.38 -2.66
N THR A 252 -8.59 1.44 -2.27
CA THR A 252 -8.99 1.72 -0.89
C THR A 252 -9.78 0.53 -0.39
N LEU A 253 -9.40 0.00 0.78
CA LEU A 253 -10.11 -1.08 1.44
C LEU A 253 -10.32 -0.73 2.91
N SER A 254 -11.32 -1.34 3.52
CA SER A 254 -11.68 -1.15 4.92
C SER A 254 -11.84 -2.49 5.61
N PHE A 255 -11.39 -2.58 6.86
CA PHE A 255 -11.60 -3.78 7.67
C PHE A 255 -11.87 -3.41 9.12
N THR A 256 -12.61 -4.26 9.83
CA THR A 256 -12.97 -4.05 11.24
C THR A 256 -12.31 -5.10 12.12
N THR A 257 -11.58 -4.64 13.13
CA THR A 257 -10.91 -5.51 14.11
C THR A 257 -11.91 -6.22 15.03
N GLY A 258 -11.52 -7.38 15.55
CA GLY A 258 -12.32 -8.13 16.52
C GLY A 258 -12.26 -7.55 17.94
N THR A 259 -12.84 -8.27 18.91
CA THR A 259 -12.98 -7.83 20.30
C THR A 259 -11.69 -7.93 21.16
N GLY A 260 -10.55 -8.29 20.56
CA GLY A 260 -9.29 -8.49 21.29
C GLY A 260 -9.19 -9.78 22.10
N SER A 261 -10.17 -10.67 22.01
CA SER A 261 -10.04 -12.04 22.50
C SER A 261 -9.26 -12.84 21.47
N VAL A 262 -8.08 -13.34 21.84
CA VAL A 262 -7.30 -14.27 21.01
C VAL A 262 -8.13 -15.53 20.83
N ILE A 263 -8.84 -15.65 19.70
CA ILE A 263 -9.23 -16.96 19.20
C ILE A 263 -7.95 -17.51 18.59
N GLU A 264 -7.39 -18.56 19.20
CA GLU A 264 -6.26 -19.30 18.62
C GLU A 264 -6.59 -19.63 17.16
N VAL A 265 -5.64 -19.33 16.26
CA VAL A 265 -5.74 -19.73 14.86
C VAL A 265 -5.87 -21.25 14.85
N PRO A 266 -6.94 -21.85 14.29
CA PRO A 266 -7.05 -23.29 14.22
C PRO A 266 -5.87 -23.84 13.43
N SER A 267 -5.10 -24.74 14.03
CA SER A 267 -3.87 -25.34 13.46
C SER A 267 -4.15 -26.38 12.37
N THR A 268 -5.27 -26.28 11.68
CA THR A 268 -5.60 -27.12 10.53
C THR A 268 -5.88 -26.21 9.35
N ALA A 269 -4.95 -26.18 8.40
CA ALA A 269 -5.24 -25.74 7.04
C ALA A 269 -6.45 -26.53 6.55
N SER A 270 -7.52 -25.84 6.16
CA SER A 270 -8.63 -26.49 5.46
C SER A 270 -8.12 -26.98 4.12
N THR A 271 -7.96 -28.29 4.00
CA THR A 271 -7.86 -28.99 2.73
C THR A 271 -9.27 -29.38 2.28
N SER A 272 -9.75 -28.75 1.21
CA SER A 272 -10.79 -29.27 0.32
C SER A 272 -10.60 -28.51 -1.00
N VAL A 273 -9.85 -29.05 -1.96
CA VAL A 273 -10.21 -30.10 -2.93
C VAL A 273 -11.59 -29.83 -3.54
N ILE A 274 -11.57 -29.22 -4.73
CA ILE A 274 -12.53 -29.37 -5.83
C ILE A 274 -13.79 -30.15 -5.41
N GLY A 275 -14.81 -29.42 -4.97
CA GLY A 275 -16.18 -29.85 -5.11
C GLY A 275 -16.65 -29.39 -6.49
N VAL A 276 -17.02 -30.34 -7.34
CA VAL A 276 -17.69 -30.09 -8.62
C VAL A 276 -18.82 -29.09 -8.38
N GLU A 277 -18.78 -27.95 -9.09
CA GLU A 277 -19.93 -27.06 -9.18
C GLU A 277 -21.07 -27.82 -9.83
N THR A 278 -21.95 -28.34 -9.00
CA THR A 278 -23.34 -28.50 -9.40
C THR A 278 -23.88 -27.09 -9.38
N SER A 279 -24.22 -26.56 -10.56
CA SER A 279 -24.88 -25.28 -10.74
C SER A 279 -26.15 -25.25 -9.90
N ILE A 280 -26.11 -24.51 -8.79
CA ILE A 280 -27.31 -24.09 -8.08
C ILE A 280 -27.44 -22.60 -8.37
N ASP A 281 -28.27 -22.31 -9.36
CA ASP A 281 -28.73 -20.98 -9.67
C ASP A 281 -29.67 -20.52 -8.54
N THR A 282 -29.13 -19.69 -7.64
CA THR A 282 -29.93 -18.85 -6.73
C THR A 282 -29.19 -17.53 -6.52
N THR A 283 -29.29 -16.62 -7.48
CA THR A 283 -29.02 -15.19 -7.27
C THR A 283 -29.91 -14.68 -6.13
N THR A 284 -29.37 -14.63 -4.92
CA THR A 284 -29.97 -13.86 -3.83
C THR A 284 -29.28 -12.51 -3.90
N ALA A 285 -29.87 -11.57 -4.63
CA ALA A 285 -29.35 -10.20 -4.70
C ALA A 285 -29.36 -9.60 -3.29
N PHE A 286 -28.21 -9.08 -2.84
CA PHE A 286 -28.16 -8.25 -1.64
C PHE A 286 -28.89 -6.93 -1.91
N LEU A 287 -29.42 -6.30 -0.86
CA LEU A 287 -30.06 -4.99 -1.00
C LEU A 287 -28.99 -3.93 -1.31
N GLU A 288 -29.09 -3.27 -2.47
CA GLU A 288 -28.15 -2.26 -2.95
C GLU A 288 -28.89 -0.96 -3.26
N ILE A 289 -28.22 0.17 -3.08
CA ILE A 289 -28.73 1.50 -3.46
C ILE A 289 -28.45 1.71 -4.94
N LEU A 290 -29.51 1.93 -5.73
CA LEU A 290 -29.42 2.24 -7.16
C LEU A 290 -29.23 3.73 -7.43
N GLY A 291 -29.68 4.60 -6.52
CA GLY A 291 -29.56 6.04 -6.67
C GLY A 291 -30.12 6.82 -5.48
N MET A 292 -29.74 8.08 -5.36
CA MET A 292 -30.19 8.98 -4.30
C MET A 292 -30.32 10.40 -4.86
N ASP A 293 -31.38 11.12 -4.48
CA ASP A 293 -31.58 12.52 -4.84
C ASP A 293 -31.91 13.35 -3.58
N PRO A 294 -31.07 14.34 -3.19
CA PRO A 294 -29.81 14.73 -3.83
C PRO A 294 -28.71 13.66 -3.71
N GLU A 295 -27.83 13.57 -4.72
CA GLU A 295 -26.70 12.64 -4.72
C GLU A 295 -25.74 12.93 -3.55
N ASP A 296 -24.98 11.91 -3.12
CA ASP A 296 -23.99 12.07 -2.06
C ASP A 296 -22.97 13.16 -2.41
N GLY A 297 -22.66 14.02 -1.44
CA GLY A 297 -21.77 15.17 -1.64
C GLY A 297 -22.33 16.32 -2.51
N SER A 298 -23.61 16.28 -2.90
CA SER A 298 -24.22 17.37 -3.67
C SER A 298 -24.15 18.71 -2.94
N THR A 299 -23.67 19.74 -3.63
CA THR A 299 -23.67 21.13 -3.15
C THR A 299 -24.66 21.98 -3.96
N HIS A 300 -25.11 23.12 -3.42
CA HIS A 300 -26.05 24.04 -4.10
C HIS A 300 -27.46 23.48 -4.35
N ILE A 301 -27.92 22.54 -3.51
CA ILE A 301 -29.31 22.09 -3.51
C ILE A 301 -30.24 23.26 -3.14
N PRO A 302 -31.41 23.40 -3.79
CA PRO A 302 -32.35 24.47 -3.47
C PRO A 302 -32.73 24.44 -1.98
N ILE A 303 -32.64 25.60 -1.31
CA ILE A 303 -32.86 25.75 0.15
C ILE A 303 -34.26 25.28 0.60
N HIS A 304 -35.21 25.15 -0.34
CA HIS A 304 -36.57 24.67 -0.08
C HIS A 304 -36.76 23.17 -0.35
N LYS A 305 -35.76 22.45 -0.84
CA LYS A 305 -35.82 21.00 -1.00
C LYS A 305 -35.70 20.36 0.39
N ARG A 306 -36.77 19.73 0.84
CA ARG A 306 -36.89 19.07 2.15
C ARG A 306 -37.08 17.57 2.02
N GLU A 307 -36.80 17.03 0.85
CA GLU A 307 -37.04 15.64 0.50
C GLU A 307 -35.73 15.03 0.01
N ILE A 308 -35.40 13.86 0.57
CA ILE A 308 -34.32 12.99 0.12
C ILE A 308 -34.98 11.68 -0.33
N SER A 309 -34.78 11.30 -1.59
CA SER A 309 -35.23 10.01 -2.11
C SER A 309 -34.05 9.06 -2.33
N ILE A 310 -34.22 7.79 -1.94
CA ILE A 310 -33.21 6.73 -2.09
C ILE A 310 -33.87 5.53 -2.77
N GLY A 311 -33.39 5.16 -3.94
CA GLY A 311 -33.87 4.01 -4.71
C GLY A 311 -33.02 2.77 -4.46
N PHE A 312 -33.66 1.63 -4.27
CA PHE A 312 -33.02 0.33 -4.03
C PHE A 312 -33.29 -0.67 -5.16
N ASN A 313 -32.44 -1.69 -5.24
CA ASN A 313 -32.54 -2.77 -6.21
C ASN A 313 -33.66 -3.80 -5.90
N ALA A 314 -34.29 -3.70 -4.72
CA ALA A 314 -35.40 -4.54 -4.30
C ALA A 314 -36.42 -3.73 -3.46
N ASP A 315 -37.63 -4.28 -3.30
CA ASP A 315 -38.67 -3.68 -2.47
C ASP A 315 -38.27 -3.66 -0.98
N LEU A 316 -38.58 -2.56 -0.31
CA LEU A 316 -38.28 -2.35 1.10
C LEU A 316 -39.45 -2.80 1.98
N ASP A 317 -39.13 -3.41 3.13
CA ASP A 317 -40.12 -3.69 4.16
C ASP A 317 -40.32 -2.45 5.06
N PRO A 318 -41.50 -1.80 5.03
CA PRO A 318 -41.78 -0.60 5.81
C PRO A 318 -41.70 -0.83 7.33
N ALA A 319 -41.81 -2.07 7.82
CA ALA A 319 -41.68 -2.36 9.25
C ALA A 319 -40.24 -2.27 9.75
N THR A 320 -39.25 -2.34 8.85
CA THR A 320 -37.82 -2.28 9.17
C THR A 320 -37.23 -0.87 9.06
N ILE A 321 -37.98 0.06 8.46
CA ILE A 321 -37.60 1.46 8.31
C ILE A 321 -38.18 2.25 9.49
N THR A 322 -37.34 2.55 10.46
CA THR A 322 -37.70 3.29 11.68
C THR A 322 -36.72 4.44 11.90
N GLU A 323 -37.02 5.32 12.86
CA GLU A 323 -36.11 6.40 13.28
C GLU A 323 -34.80 5.86 13.91
N GLU A 324 -34.72 4.56 14.20
CA GLU A 324 -33.48 3.90 14.66
C GLU A 324 -32.62 3.43 13.48
N THR A 325 -33.22 3.06 12.34
CA THR A 325 -32.51 2.58 11.16
C THR A 325 -32.17 3.69 10.17
N VAL A 326 -32.92 4.79 10.18
CA VAL A 326 -32.65 5.98 9.36
C VAL A 326 -32.58 7.22 10.25
N THR A 327 -31.41 7.87 10.28
CA THR A 327 -31.19 9.10 11.07
C THR A 327 -30.74 10.24 10.16
N VAL A 328 -31.27 11.44 10.41
CA VAL A 328 -30.90 12.64 9.65
C VAL A 328 -30.28 13.68 10.58
N TYR A 329 -29.14 14.22 10.18
CA TYR A 329 -28.41 15.23 10.91
C TYR A 329 -28.28 16.53 10.11
N ALA A 330 -28.49 17.65 10.78
CA ALA A 330 -28.17 18.98 10.28
C ALA A 330 -26.88 19.47 10.95
N TYR A 331 -25.87 19.78 10.12
CA TYR A 331 -24.62 20.38 10.57
C TYR A 331 -24.69 21.91 10.42
N PRO A 332 -24.16 22.68 11.38
CA PRO A 332 -24.15 24.12 11.28
C PRO A 332 -23.17 24.58 10.18
N ALA A 333 -23.69 25.38 9.24
CA ALA A 333 -22.86 26.09 8.27
C ALA A 333 -22.33 27.38 8.93
N SER A 334 -21.01 27.55 8.97
CA SER A 334 -20.37 28.72 9.56
C SER A 334 -20.77 30.00 8.81
N GLY A 335 -21.37 30.96 9.50
CA GLY A 335 -21.58 32.29 8.92
C GLY A 335 -22.67 33.17 9.53
N ARG A 336 -23.74 32.61 10.09
CA ARG A 336 -24.80 33.33 10.86
C ARG A 336 -25.93 32.33 11.12
N TYR A 337 -26.02 31.77 12.32
CA TYR A 337 -27.22 31.34 13.05
C TYR A 337 -26.75 30.49 14.25
N ASN A 338 -27.29 30.78 15.44
CA ASN A 338 -26.83 30.29 16.75
C ASN A 338 -27.05 28.78 16.97
N GLY A 339 -26.07 27.96 16.59
CA GLY A 339 -25.97 26.60 17.11
C GLY A 339 -24.67 25.96 16.65
N ASP A 340 -23.70 25.82 17.54
CA ASP A 340 -22.46 25.05 17.30
C ASP A 340 -22.69 23.53 17.44
N GLU A 341 -23.94 23.10 17.62
CA GLU A 341 -24.31 21.71 17.88
C GLU A 341 -24.98 21.08 16.66
N ILE A 342 -24.59 19.84 16.37
CA ILE A 342 -25.24 18.98 15.38
C ILE A 342 -26.66 18.70 15.88
N GLN A 343 -27.67 19.02 15.06
CA GLN A 343 -29.06 18.77 15.39
C GLN A 343 -29.53 17.53 14.64
N GLN A 344 -29.99 16.51 15.36
CA GLN A 344 -30.76 15.43 14.75
C GLN A 344 -32.13 15.99 14.36
N LEU A 345 -32.47 15.87 13.07
CA LEU A 345 -33.76 16.29 12.55
C LEU A 345 -34.77 15.15 12.72
N SER A 346 -35.98 15.48 13.17
CA SER A 346 -37.11 14.57 13.05
C SER A 346 -37.50 14.50 11.58
N ALA A 347 -37.42 13.31 11.00
CA ALA A 347 -37.77 13.07 9.61
C ALA A 347 -38.99 12.15 9.52
N LYS A 348 -39.89 12.43 8.58
CA LYS A 348 -40.99 11.54 8.25
C LYS A 348 -40.52 10.58 7.16
N LEU A 349 -40.49 9.29 7.49
CA LEU A 349 -40.04 8.22 6.59
C LEU A 349 -41.26 7.62 5.86
N THR A 350 -41.21 7.60 4.53
CA THR A 350 -42.25 6.96 3.69
C THR A 350 -41.57 5.95 2.76
N VAL A 351 -42.08 4.73 2.72
CA VAL A 351 -41.59 3.67 1.83
C VAL A 351 -42.60 3.45 0.71
N ASN A 352 -42.14 3.61 -0.53
CA ASN A 352 -42.90 3.35 -1.75
C ASN A 352 -42.19 2.26 -2.55
N ASN A 353 -42.54 0.99 -2.30
CA ASN A 353 -41.90 -0.18 -2.91
C ASN A 353 -40.39 -0.17 -2.69
N ASN A 354 -39.59 0.07 -3.73
CA ASN A 354 -38.14 0.12 -3.70
C ASN A 354 -37.57 1.54 -3.46
N GLU A 355 -38.40 2.52 -3.12
CA GLU A 355 -37.99 3.89 -2.86
C GLU A 355 -38.26 4.29 -1.40
N LEU A 356 -37.25 4.80 -0.73
CA LEU A 356 -37.34 5.44 0.58
C LEU A 356 -37.37 6.96 0.40
N ILE A 357 -38.41 7.60 0.90
CA ILE A 357 -38.57 9.06 0.90
C ILE A 357 -38.45 9.57 2.33
N VAL A 358 -37.53 10.51 2.54
CA VAL A 358 -37.23 11.15 3.83
C VAL A 358 -37.62 12.62 3.74
N GLU A 359 -38.69 13.01 4.45
CA GLU A 359 -39.19 14.39 4.50
C GLU A 359 -38.72 15.11 5.80
N LEU A 360 -38.15 16.32 5.67
CA LEU A 360 -37.52 17.13 6.74
C LEU A 360 -38.32 18.34 7.26
#